data_AF-A0A0Q4K4Q5-F1
#
_entry.id   AF-A0A0Q4K4Q5-F1
#
_cell.length_a   1.000
_cell.length_b   1.000
_cell.length_c   1.000
_cell.angle_alpha   90.00
_cell.angle_beta   90.00
_cell.angle_gamma   90.00
#
_symmetry.space_group_name_H-M   'P 1'
#
loop_
_entity.id
_entity.type
_entity.pdbx_description
1 polymer ?
#
loop_
_entity_poly.entity_id
_entity_poly.type
_entity_poly.pdbx_seq_one_letter_code
_entity_poly.pdbx_strand_id
1 'polypeptide(L)' 'MDLSFPRFDRDAEVTVLPGDLAVLIVGIAARQAASPTAVVQASFARATIDPKLFAPLHGAFNGPMATALTRWKDE' A
#
# COMPACT_ATOMS: atom_id res chain seq x y z
N MET A 1 -1.77 21.59 -11.61
CA MET A 1 -1.89 20.20 -12.06
C MET A 1 -2.53 19.44 -10.92
N ASP A 2 -3.79 19.02 -11.10
CA ASP A 2 -4.55 18.30 -10.07
C ASP A 2 -4.17 16.81 -10.14
N LEU A 3 -3.69 16.26 -9.02
CA LEU A 3 -3.20 14.87 -8.88
C LEU A 3 -4.22 14.00 -8.12
N SER A 4 -5.46 14.44 -8.02
CA SER A 4 -6.53 13.69 -7.39
C SER A 4 -6.81 12.40 -8.17
N PHE A 5 -6.62 11.24 -7.53
CA PHE A 5 -7.02 9.96 -8.12
C PHE A 5 -8.55 9.95 -8.26
N PRO A 6 -9.12 9.71 -9.46
CA PRO A 6 -10.54 9.50 -9.57
C PRO A 6 -10.86 8.27 -8.72
N ARG A 7 -11.63 8.50 -7.65
CA ARG A 7 -12.23 7.46 -6.83
C ARG A 7 -12.86 6.46 -7.78
N PHE A 8 -12.56 5.16 -7.62
CA PHE A 8 -13.13 4.08 -8.44
C PHE A 8 -14.61 4.38 -8.70
N ASP A 9 -14.93 4.65 -9.96
CA ASP A 9 -16.28 4.99 -10.38
C ASP A 9 -17.18 3.79 -10.08
N ARG A 10 -18.10 3.97 -9.13
CA ARG A 10 -18.98 2.90 -8.67
C ARG A 10 -20.05 2.54 -9.69
N ASP A 11 -20.29 3.43 -10.65
CA ASP A 11 -21.29 3.28 -11.70
C ASP A 11 -20.66 2.77 -13.01
N ALA A 12 -19.35 2.50 -13.01
CA ALA A 12 -18.68 1.87 -14.13
C ALA A 12 -19.26 0.47 -14.37
N GLU A 13 -19.79 0.25 -15.57
CA GLU A 13 -20.29 -1.06 -16.02
C GLU A 13 -19.13 -2.07 -15.95
N VAL A 14 -19.16 -2.94 -14.93
CA VAL A 14 -18.18 -4.01 -14.78
C VAL A 14 -18.49 -5.04 -15.85
N THR A 15 -17.72 -5.02 -16.93
CA THR A 15 -17.82 -6.04 -17.97
C THR A 15 -17.62 -7.42 -17.32
N VAL A 16 -18.64 -8.27 -17.42
CA VAL A 16 -18.54 -9.65 -16.95
C VAL A 16 -17.49 -10.33 -17.83
N LEU A 17 -16.35 -10.64 -17.22
CA LEU A 17 -15.25 -11.26 -17.91
C LEU A 17 -15.69 -12.66 -18.37
N PRO A 18 -15.47 -13.02 -19.66
CA PRO A 18 -15.71 -14.38 -20.12
C PRO A 18 -15.01 -15.40 -19.20
N GLY A 19 -15.69 -16.49 -18.86
CA GLY A 19 -15.23 -17.42 -17.81
C GLY A 19 -13.77 -17.89 -18.00
N ASP A 20 -13.40 -18.25 -19.23
CA ASP A 20 -12.05 -18.69 -19.56
C ASP A 20 -11.00 -17.59 -19.33
N LEU A 21 -11.34 -16.34 -19.62
CA LEU A 21 -10.46 -15.20 -19.39
C LEU A 21 -10.31 -14.89 -17.89
N ALA A 22 -11.38 -15.06 -17.11
CA ALA A 22 -11.32 -14.94 -15.65
C ALA A 22 -10.37 -15.98 -15.03
N VAL A 23 -10.46 -17.23 -15.48
CA VAL A 23 -9.55 -18.31 -15.04
C VAL A 23 -8.10 -17.97 -15.39
N LEU A 24 -7.86 -17.45 -16.60
CA LEU A 24 -6.53 -17.06 -17.05
C LEU A 24 -5.95 -15.90 -16.22
N ILE A 25 -6.75 -14.85 -15.96
CA ILE A 25 -6.33 -13.73 -15.11
C ILE A 25 -6.03 -14.18 -13.69
N VAL A 26 -6.84 -15.06 -13.11
CA VAL A 26 -6.59 -15.64 -11.78
C VAL A 26 -5.27 -16.41 -11.76
N GLY A 27 -4.97 -17.22 -12.78
CA GLY A 27 -3.71 -17.95 -12.89
C GLY A 27 -2.49 -17.02 -12.98
N ILE A 28 -2.61 -15.93 -13.74
CA ILE A 28 -1.57 -14.89 -13.84
C ILE A 28 -1.37 -14.22 -12.48
N ALA A 29 -2.45 -13.74 -11.85
CA ALA A 29 -2.41 -13.07 -10.57
C ALA A 29 -1.79 -13.97 -9.48
N ALA A 30 -2.16 -15.25 -9.43
CA ALA A 30 -1.59 -16.22 -8.51
C ALA A 30 -0.08 -16.39 -8.72
N ARG A 31 0.39 -16.48 -9.96
CA ARG A 31 1.83 -16.58 -10.27
C ARG A 31 2.59 -15.29 -9.92
N GLN A 32 1.99 -14.13 -10.15
CA GLN A 32 2.57 -12.84 -9.77
C GLN A 32 2.69 -12.73 -8.24
N ALA A 33 1.64 -13.11 -7.51
CA ALA A 33 1.62 -13.10 -6.05
C ALA A 33 2.61 -14.12 -5.44
N ALA A 34 2.86 -15.24 -6.11
CA ALA A 34 3.81 -16.26 -5.69
C ALA A 34 5.26 -16.01 -6.18
N SER A 35 5.52 -14.88 -6.87
CA SER A 35 6.86 -14.58 -7.38
C SER A 35 7.87 -14.36 -6.23
N PRO A 36 9.17 -14.63 -6.45
CA PRO A 36 10.19 -14.43 -5.41
C PRO A 36 10.22 -13.02 -4.85
N THR A 37 10.01 -12.01 -5.70
CA THR A 37 9.94 -10.60 -5.29
C THR A 37 8.71 -10.31 -4.45
N ALA A 38 7.53 -10.84 -4.80
CA ALA A 38 6.31 -10.68 -4.01
C ALA A 38 6.43 -11.37 -2.64
N VAL A 39 7.07 -12.54 -2.56
CA VAL A 39 7.34 -13.24 -1.29
C VAL A 39 8.25 -12.41 -0.38
N VAL A 40 9.35 -11.87 -0.93
CA VAL A 40 10.25 -10.97 -0.19
C VAL A 40 9.50 -9.70 0.26
N GLN A 41 8.70 -9.09 -0.62
CA GLN A 41 7.90 -7.90 -0.29
C GLN A 41 6.88 -8.17 0.83
N ALA A 42 6.18 -9.30 0.78
CA ALA A 42 5.20 -9.71 1.78
C ALA A 42 5.86 -9.98 3.16
N SER A 43 7.13 -10.41 3.17
CA SER A 43 7.88 -10.60 4.41
C SER A 43 8.10 -9.29 5.17
N PHE A 44 8.28 -8.17 4.46
CA PHE A 44 8.39 -6.84 5.07
C PHE A 44 7.07 -6.37 5.70
N ALA A 45 5.93 -6.68 5.08
CA ALA A 45 4.62 -6.33 5.63
C ALA A 45 4.29 -7.08 6.94
N ARG A 46 4.94 -8.23 7.19
CA ARG A 46 4.77 -9.04 8.39
C ARG A 46 5.70 -8.63 9.53
N ALA A 47 6.76 -7.89 9.24
CA ALA A 47 7.60 -7.29 10.26
C ALA A 47 6.98 -5.98 10.74
N THR A 48 6.84 -5.80 12.06
CA THR A 48 6.66 -4.46 12.62
C THR A 48 7.95 -3.70 12.36
N ILE A 49 7.97 -2.92 11.29
CA ILE A 49 9.14 -2.12 10.94
C ILE A 49 9.27 -1.04 12.00
N ASP A 50 10.42 -0.99 12.70
CA ASP A 50 10.69 0.08 13.64
C ASP A 50 10.66 1.41 12.88
N PRO A 51 9.70 2.32 13.17
CA PRO A 51 9.58 3.59 12.47
C PRO A 51 10.87 4.42 12.57
N LYS A 52 11.73 4.17 13.57
CA LYS A 52 13.04 4.82 13.71
C LYS A 52 14.02 4.47 12.59
N LEU A 53 13.84 3.33 11.90
CA LEU A 53 14.67 2.96 10.75
C LEU A 53 14.44 3.87 9.53
N PHE A 54 13.28 4.50 9.45
CA PHE A 54 12.94 5.49 8.42
C PHE A 54 12.99 6.93 8.93
N ALA A 55 13.35 7.14 10.19
CA ALA A 55 13.58 8.48 10.69
C ALA A 55 14.86 9.02 10.04
N PRO A 56 14.82 10.23 9.44
CA PRO A 56 16.00 10.87 8.91
C PRO A 56 17.12 10.92 9.96
N LEU A 57 18.32 10.47 9.59
CA LEU A 57 19.48 10.36 10.49
C LEU A 57 19.81 11.68 11.21
N HIS A 58 19.62 12.82 10.55
CA HIS A 58 19.87 14.15 11.12
C HIS A 58 18.80 15.16 10.69
N GLY A 59 18.21 15.89 11.65
CA GLY A 59 17.59 17.21 11.53
C GLY A 59 16.37 17.40 10.59
N ALA A 60 16.19 16.56 9.58
CA ALA A 60 15.15 16.71 8.56
C ALA A 60 13.75 16.33 9.08
N PHE A 61 13.67 15.65 10.23
CA PHE A 61 12.40 15.35 10.91
C PHE A 61 12.54 15.55 12.42
N ASN A 62 11.67 16.40 12.98
CA ASN A 62 11.59 16.64 14.41
C ASN A 62 10.57 15.69 15.05
N GLY A 63 11.02 14.50 15.43
CA GLY A 63 10.19 13.48 16.08
C GLY A 63 9.46 13.96 17.35
N PRO A 64 10.12 14.73 18.25
CA PRO A 64 9.45 15.33 19.40
C PRO A 64 8.25 16.22 19.02
N MET A 65 8.39 17.08 18.01
CA MET A 65 7.30 17.95 17.55
C MET A 65 6.14 17.15 16.93
N ALA A 66 6.44 16.14 16.12
CA ALA A 66 5.41 15.25 15.56
C ALA A 66 4.63 14.52 16.66
N THR A 67 5.30 14.10 17.73
CA THR A 67 4.66 13.46 18.90
C THR A 67 3.74 14.43 19.64
N ALA A 68 4.17 15.68 19.82
CA ALA A 68 3.35 16.72 20.46
C ALA A 68 2.07 17.01 19.66
N LEU A 69 2.17 17.14 18.33
CA LEU A 69 1.01 17.35 17.45
C LEU A 69 0.03 16.17 17.47
N THR A 70 0.56 14.94 17.54
CA THR A 70 -0.29 13.73 17.56
C THR A 70 -1.09 13.65 18.86
N ARG A 71 -0.46 13.95 20.01
CA ARG A 71 -1.14 13.96 21.32
C ARG A 71 -2.20 15.05 21.45
N TRP A 72 -1.92 16.25 20.92
CA TRP A 72 -2.90 17.35 20.93
C TRP A 72 -4.20 17.01 20.19
N LYS A 73 -4.13 16.18 19.15
CA LYS A 73 -5.32 15.76 18.38
C LYS A 73 -6.19 14.75 19.14
N ASP A 74 -5.65 14.09 20.15
CA ASP A 74 -6.36 13.09 20.96
C ASP A 74 -6.96 13.71 22.25
N GLU A 75 -6.76 15.02 22.48
CA GLU A 75 -7.43 15.85 23.49
C GLU A 75 -8.63 16.61 22.90
#